data_AF-A0A848T6R9-F1
#
_entry.id   AF-A0A848T6R9-F1
#
_cell.length_a   1.000
_cell.length_b   1.000
_cell.length_c   1.000
_cell.angle_alpha   90.00
_cell.angle_beta   90.00
_cell.angle_gamma   90.00
#
_symmetry.space_group_name_H-M   'P 1'
#
loop_
_entity.id
_entity.type
_entity.pdbx_description
1 polymer ?
#
loop_
_entity_poly.entity_id
_entity_poly.type
_entity_poly.pdbx_seq_one_letter_code
_entity_poly.pdbx_strand_id
1 'polypeptide(L)'
;VIFVLPAPIRLTHLGVSSTPKPLLEAAQAFGATRQQTLWKVELPYAFPQIMAGLNQTIMLSLSMVVIAALVGADGLGVPVVRALNQVNTSLGFESGFIIVVVAIVLDRMLRVEQR
;
A
#
# COMPACT_ATOMS: atom_id res chain seq x y z
N VAL A 1 -3.40 10.39 7.30
CA VAL A 1 -3.35 8.91 7.40
C VAL A 1 -4.70 8.26 7.09
N ILE A 2 -5.83 8.77 7.60
CA ILE A 2 -7.18 8.17 7.38
C ILE A 2 -7.54 8.00 5.89
N PHE A 3 -7.14 8.93 5.02
CA PHE A 3 -7.39 8.92 3.57
C PHE A 3 -6.99 7.61 2.87
N VAL A 4 -5.96 6.92 3.36
CA VAL A 4 -5.39 5.77 2.66
C VAL A 4 -6.06 4.45 3.06
N LEU A 5 -6.74 4.41 4.22
CA LEU A 5 -7.37 3.22 4.78
C LEU A 5 -8.39 2.49 3.88
N PRO A 6 -9.19 3.16 3.02
CA PRO A 6 -10.20 2.48 2.21
C PRO A 6 -9.61 1.48 1.20
N ALA A 7 -8.45 1.79 0.61
CA ALA A 7 -7.83 0.96 -0.42
C ALA A 7 -7.41 -0.45 0.08
N PRO A 8 -6.62 -0.59 1.16
CA PRO A 8 -6.21 -1.90 1.66
C PRO A 8 -7.39 -2.69 2.23
N ILE A 9 -8.35 -2.03 2.89
CA ILE A 9 -9.56 -2.69 3.42
C ILE A 9 -10.37 -3.29 2.27
N ARG A 10 -10.61 -2.51 1.21
CA ARG A 10 -11.39 -2.96 0.04
C ARG A 10 -10.69 -4.11 -0.68
N LEU A 11 -9.38 -4.05 -0.87
CA LEU A 11 -8.63 -5.09 -1.56
C LEU A 11 -8.50 -6.37 -0.74
N THR A 12 -8.39 -6.25 0.58
CA THR A 12 -8.45 -7.40 1.50
C THR A 12 -9.83 -8.06 1.44
N HIS A 13 -10.90 -7.26 1.55
CA HIS A 13 -12.27 -7.78 1.46
C HIS A 13 -12.51 -8.46 0.11
N LEU A 14 -12.14 -7.80 -1.00
CA LEU A 14 -12.26 -8.38 -2.33
C LEU A 14 -11.46 -9.67 -2.44
N GLY A 15 -10.26 -9.76 -1.88
CA GLY A 15 -9.46 -10.97 -2.00
C GLY A 15 -10.04 -12.15 -1.23
N VAL A 16 -10.54 -11.91 -0.02
CA VAL A 16 -11.23 -12.95 0.76
C VAL A 16 -12.53 -13.37 0.07
N SER A 17 -13.35 -12.41 -0.39
CA SER A 17 -14.62 -12.70 -1.07
C SER A 17 -14.49 -13.31 -2.46
N SER A 18 -13.32 -13.14 -3.12
CA SER A 18 -13.05 -13.69 -4.45
C SER A 18 -12.53 -15.13 -4.42
N THR A 19 -12.45 -15.75 -3.23
CA THR A 19 -12.03 -17.14 -3.09
C THR A 19 -12.98 -18.06 -3.86
N PRO A 20 -12.49 -18.89 -4.80
CA PRO A 20 -13.33 -19.76 -5.62
C PRO A 20 -14.15 -20.73 -4.77
N LYS A 21 -15.45 -20.85 -5.07
CA LYS A 21 -16.36 -21.81 -4.41
C LYS A 21 -15.80 -23.25 -4.38
N PRO A 22 -15.14 -23.78 -5.42
CA PRO A 22 -14.56 -25.13 -5.37
C PRO A 22 -13.48 -25.32 -4.29
N LEU A 23 -12.70 -24.28 -3.97
CA LEU A 23 -11.70 -24.31 -2.90
C LEU A 23 -12.37 -24.36 -1.52
N LEU A 24 -13.47 -23.62 -1.36
CA LEU A 24 -14.28 -23.64 -0.13
C LEU A 24 -14.97 -25.00 0.05
N GLU A 25 -15.55 -25.54 -1.01
CA GLU A 25 -16.21 -26.85 -1.01
C GLU A 25 -15.20 -27.97 -0.73
N ALA A 26 -13.99 -27.90 -1.29
CA ALA A 26 -12.91 -28.82 -0.98
C ALA A 26 -12.50 -28.74 0.51
N ALA A 27 -12.30 -27.54 1.04
CA ALA A 27 -11.98 -27.34 2.46
C ALA A 27 -13.07 -27.93 3.37
N GLN A 28 -14.34 -27.76 3.01
CA GLN A 28 -15.47 -28.33 3.73
C GLN A 28 -15.55 -29.86 3.61
N ALA A 29 -15.29 -30.42 2.43
CA ALA A 29 -15.24 -31.86 2.21
C ALA A 29 -14.12 -32.54 3.02
N PHE A 30 -13.01 -31.83 3.25
CA PHE A 30 -11.93 -32.25 4.15
C PHE A 30 -12.23 -32.00 5.63
N GLY A 31 -13.41 -31.49 5.99
CA GLY A 31 -13.82 -31.26 7.38
C GLY A 31 -13.21 -30.02 8.04
N ALA A 32 -12.70 -29.05 7.25
CA ALA A 32 -12.12 -27.83 7.80
C ALA A 32 -13.18 -26.96 8.50
N THR A 33 -12.84 -26.48 9.70
CA THR A 33 -13.64 -25.49 10.42
C THR A 33 -13.53 -24.10 9.77
N ARG A 34 -14.52 -23.21 9.98
CA ARG A 34 -14.52 -21.86 9.38
C ARG A 34 -13.22 -21.06 9.62
N GLN A 35 -12.61 -21.20 10.80
CA GLN A 35 -11.33 -20.54 11.07
C GLN A 35 -10.18 -21.19 10.31
N GLN A 36 -10.17 -22.52 10.14
CA GLN A 36 -9.16 -23.20 9.34
C GLN A 36 -9.29 -22.85 7.86
N THR A 37 -10.51 -22.75 7.33
CA THR A 37 -10.75 -22.29 5.95
C THR A 37 -10.26 -20.86 5.75
N LEU A 38 -10.57 -19.96 6.68
CA LEU A 38 -10.13 -18.57 6.60
C LEU A 38 -8.61 -18.43 6.65
N TRP A 39 -7.93 -19.09 7.60
CA TRP A 39 -6.48 -18.98 7.77
C TRP A 39 -5.65 -19.78 6.78
N LYS A 40 -6.11 -20.95 6.33
CA LYS A 40 -5.33 -21.86 5.46
C LYS A 40 -5.72 -21.81 4.00
N VAL A 41 -6.88 -21.27 3.65
CA VAL A 41 -7.38 -21.24 2.27
C VAL A 41 -7.62 -19.81 1.80
N GLU A 42 -8.49 -19.06 2.48
CA GLU A 42 -8.86 -17.71 2.05
C GLU A 42 -7.72 -16.70 2.20
N LEU A 43 -7.03 -16.66 3.35
CA LEU A 43 -5.90 -15.77 3.61
C LEU A 43 -4.73 -15.95 2.62
N PRO A 44 -4.19 -17.16 2.41
CA PRO A 44 -3.11 -17.34 1.45
C PRO A 44 -3.54 -17.07 0.01
N TYR A 45 -4.80 -17.34 -0.35
CA TYR A 45 -5.35 -17.00 -1.66
C TYR A 45 -5.51 -15.47 -1.86
N ALA A 46 -5.97 -14.76 -0.82
CA ALA A 46 -6.15 -13.31 -0.83
C ALA A 46 -4.83 -12.54 -0.66
N PHE A 47 -3.75 -13.19 -0.21
CA PHE A 47 -2.47 -12.57 0.10
C PHE A 47 -1.91 -11.70 -1.04
N PRO A 48 -1.91 -12.13 -2.33
CA PRO A 48 -1.46 -11.29 -3.43
C PRO A 48 -2.30 -10.01 -3.60
N GLN A 49 -3.61 -10.08 -3.35
CA GLN A 49 -4.50 -8.92 -3.42
C GLN A 49 -4.32 -7.97 -2.23
N ILE A 50 -4.05 -8.51 -1.03
CA ILE A 50 -3.68 -7.71 0.15
C ILE A 50 -2.37 -6.96 -0.13
N MET A 51 -1.37 -7.63 -0.68
CA MET A 51 -0.08 -7.02 -1.06
C MET A 51 -0.26 -5.94 -2.13
N ALA A 52 -1.13 -6.16 -3.11
CA ALA A 52 -1.48 -5.12 -4.09
C ALA A 52 -2.11 -3.88 -3.42
N GLY A 53 -2.98 -4.07 -2.43
CA GLY A 53 -3.58 -2.97 -1.67
C GLY A 53 -2.61 -2.25 -0.75
N LEU A 54 -1.64 -2.97 -0.20
CA LEU A 54 -0.57 -2.39 0.60
C LEU A 54 0.37 -1.55 -0.27
N ASN A 55 0.67 -1.99 -1.50
CA ASN A 55 1.42 -1.16 -2.44
C ASN A 55 0.68 0.14 -2.79
N GLN A 56 -0.63 0.06 -3.08
CA GLN A 56 -1.45 1.25 -3.32
C GLN A 56 -1.47 2.19 -2.10
N THR A 57 -1.54 1.61 -0.89
CA THR A 57 -1.50 2.38 0.35
C THR A 57 -0.21 3.19 0.45
N ILE A 58 0.93 2.57 0.14
CA ILE A 58 2.23 3.23 0.22
C ILE A 58 2.37 4.32 -0.83
N MET A 59 1.92 4.07 -2.07
CA MET A 59 1.90 5.10 -3.13
C MET A 59 1.04 6.33 -2.75
N LEU A 60 -0.16 6.09 -2.22
CA LEU A 60 -1.07 7.15 -1.78
C LEU A 60 -0.52 7.90 -0.55
N SER A 61 0.09 7.17 0.39
CA SER A 61 0.71 7.75 1.58
C SER A 61 1.89 8.65 1.21
N LEU A 62 2.76 8.22 0.29
CA LEU A 62 3.89 9.01 -0.19
C LEU A 62 3.45 10.30 -0.89
N SER A 63 2.36 10.23 -1.66
CA SER A 63 1.75 11.41 -2.28
C SER A 63 1.26 12.41 -1.23
N MET A 64 0.73 11.92 -0.10
CA MET A 64 0.24 12.75 1.00
C MET A 64 1.36 13.42 1.82
N VAL A 65 2.60 12.90 1.79
CA VAL A 65 3.73 13.48 2.55
C VAL A 65 4.01 14.94 2.12
N VAL A 66 3.86 15.25 0.84
CA VAL A 66 4.06 16.63 0.33
C VAL A 66 2.98 17.57 0.85
N ILE A 67 1.72 17.12 0.86
CA ILE A 67 0.59 17.90 1.37
C ILE A 67 0.71 18.11 2.88
N ALA A 68 1.12 17.08 3.63
CA ALA A 68 1.33 17.19 5.07
C ALA A 68 2.38 18.26 5.42
N ALA A 69 3.45 18.35 4.62
CA ALA A 69 4.48 19.37 4.81
C ALA A 69 3.98 20.81 4.55
N LEU A 70 2.94 21.00 3.72
CA LEU A 70 2.31 22.32 3.56
C LEU A 70 1.62 22.80 4.85
N VAL A 71 1.17 21.88 5.69
CA VAL A 71 0.50 22.16 6.97
C VAL A 71 1.52 22.22 8.12
N GLY A 72 2.83 22.20 7.82
CA GLY A 72 3.90 22.29 8.81
C GLY A 72 4.29 20.95 9.44
N ALA A 73 3.92 19.82 8.84
CA ALA A 73 4.45 18.52 9.27
C ALA A 73 5.93 18.39 8.91
N ASP A 74 6.75 17.93 9.86
CA ASP A 74 8.15 17.63 9.63
C ASP A 74 8.34 16.41 8.69
N GLY A 75 9.47 16.39 7.99
CA GLY A 75 9.88 15.26 7.16
C GLY A 75 10.30 15.62 5.73
N LEU A 76 10.30 14.62 4.85
CA LEU A 76 10.81 14.73 3.47
C LEU A 76 10.01 15.70 2.58
N GLY A 77 8.79 16.08 2.97
CA GLY A 77 8.01 17.08 2.23
C GLY A 77 8.44 18.53 2.52
N VAL A 78 9.14 18.79 3.63
CA VAL A 78 9.50 20.16 4.03
C VAL A 78 10.45 20.85 3.03
N PRO A 79 11.52 20.21 2.54
CA PRO A 79 12.39 20.81 1.52
C PRO A 79 11.65 21.13 0.21
N VAL A 80 10.69 20.28 -0.19
CA VAL A 80 9.84 20.51 -1.37
C VAL A 80 8.98 21.76 -1.18
N VAL A 81 8.32 21.89 -0.02
CA VAL A 81 7.49 23.06 0.29
C VAL A 81 8.32 24.34 0.37
N ARG A 82 9.52 24.30 0.96
CA ARG A 82 10.43 25.44 0.97
C ARG A 82 10.87 25.84 -0.43
N ALA A 83 11.17 24.88 -1.30
CA ALA A 83 11.52 25.14 -2.68
C ALA A 83 10.38 25.80 -3.47
N LEU A 84 9.14 25.33 -3.25
CA LEU A 84 7.94 25.95 -3.82
C LEU A 84 7.75 27.38 -3.32
N ASN A 85 7.92 27.63 -2.02
CA ASN A 85 7.79 28.97 -1.44
C ASN A 85 8.87 29.95 -1.90
N GLN A 86 10.09 29.47 -2.15
CA GLN A 86 11.22 30.30 -2.59
C GLN A 86 11.33 30.42 -4.12
N VAL A 87 10.42 29.77 -4.87
CA VAL A 87 10.49 29.62 -6.34
C VAL A 87 11.87 29.11 -6.78
N ASN A 88 12.51 28.31 -5.91
CA ASN A 88 13.86 27.83 -6.14
C ASN A 88 13.77 26.46 -6.82
N THR A 89 13.86 26.48 -8.14
CA THR A 89 13.73 25.29 -8.98
C THR A 89 14.83 24.26 -8.70
N SER A 90 16.04 24.67 -8.31
CA SER A 90 17.12 23.71 -8.03
C SER A 90 16.87 22.91 -6.76
N LEU A 91 16.47 23.57 -5.67
CA LEU A 91 16.06 22.90 -4.43
C LEU A 91 14.82 22.02 -4.62
N GLY A 92 13.88 22.46 -5.46
CA GLY A 92 12.66 21.70 -5.76
C GLY A 92 12.96 20.41 -6.52
N PHE A 93 13.89 20.48 -7.47
CA PHE A 93 14.33 19.33 -8.24
C PHE A 93 15.08 18.32 -7.38
N GLU A 94 16.04 18.76 -6.56
CA GLU A 94 16.79 17.89 -5.65
C GLU A 94 15.87 17.17 -4.65
N SER A 95 14.96 17.92 -4.03
CA SER A 95 14.00 17.39 -3.06
C SER A 95 13.02 16.41 -3.69
N GLY A 96 12.49 16.73 -4.88
CA GLY A 96 11.61 15.85 -5.63
C GLY A 96 12.31 14.56 -6.06
N PHE A 97 13.58 14.65 -6.49
CA PHE A 97 14.37 13.49 -6.87
C PHE A 97 14.55 12.50 -5.71
N ILE A 98 14.87 12.99 -4.50
CA ILE A 98 15.00 12.15 -3.31
C ILE A 98 13.69 11.42 -2.99
N ILE A 99 12.54 12.12 -3.05
CA ILE A 99 11.22 11.50 -2.78
C ILE A 99 10.91 10.40 -3.81
N VAL A 100 11.20 10.64 -5.09
CA VAL A 100 10.98 9.64 -6.15
C VAL A 100 11.87 8.42 -5.93
N VAL A 101 13.14 8.61 -5.58
CA VAL A 101 14.05 7.50 -5.26
C VAL A 101 13.51 6.68 -4.08
N VAL A 102 13.07 7.32 -3.00
CA VAL A 102 12.46 6.64 -1.85
C VAL A 102 11.20 5.89 -2.26
N ALA A 103 10.34 6.49 -3.09
CA ALA A 103 9.14 5.85 -3.60
C ALA A 103 9.45 4.59 -4.43
N ILE A 104 10.46 4.66 -5.31
CA ILE A 104 10.90 3.53 -6.13
C ILE A 104 11.49 2.41 -5.27
N VAL A 105 12.30 2.75 -4.26
CA VAL A 105 12.87 1.77 -3.32
C VAL A 105 11.75 1.06 -2.56
N LEU A 106 10.77 1.80 -2.05
CA LEU A 106 9.62 1.23 -1.34
C LEU A 106 8.75 0.35 -2.25
N ASP A 107 8.44 0.79 -3.48
CA ASP A 107 7.72 -0.03 -4.47
C ASP A 107 8.48 -1.33 -4.74
N ARG A 108 9.81 -1.26 -4.87
CA ARG A 108 10.64 -2.42 -5.18
C ARG A 108 10.71 -3.42 -4.03
N MET A 109 10.84 -2.97 -2.78
CA MET A 109 10.84 -3.87 -1.63
C MET A 109 9.52 -4.63 -1.49
N LEU A 110 8.38 -3.98 -1.76
CA LEU A 110 7.06 -4.60 -1.68
C LEU A 110 6.78 -5.56 -2.84
N ARG A 111 7.26 -5.23 -4.05
CA ARG A 111 7.12 -6.11 -5.22
C ARG A 111 7.98 -7.36 -5.15
N VAL A 112 9.08 -7.34 -4.38
CA VAL A 112 9.96 -8.51 -4.21
C VAL A 112 9.24 -9.65 -3.48
N GLU A 113 8.21 -9.38 -2.68
CA GLU A 113 7.37 -10.39 -2.01
C GLU A 113 6.43 -11.15 -2.98
N GLN A 114 6.33 -10.74 -4.26
CA GLN A 114 5.39 -11.32 -5.23
C GLN A 114 6.04 -12.24 -6.29
N ARG A 115 7.24 -12.77 -6.06
CA ARG A 115 7.88 -13.76 -6.93
C ARG A 115 7.90 -15.15 -6.33
#